data_AF-A0A9P5RGM5-F1
#
_entry.id   AF-A0A9P5RGM5-F1
#
_cell.length_a   1.000
_cell.length_b   1.000
_cell.length_c   1.000
_cell.angle_alpha   90.00
_cell.angle_beta   90.00
_cell.angle_gamma   90.00
#
_symmetry.space_group_name_H-M   'P 1'
#
loop_
_entity.id
_entity.type
_entity.pdbx_description
1 polymer ?
#
loop_
_entity_poly.entity_id
_entity_poly.type
_entity_poly.pdbx_seq_one_letter_code
_entity_poly.pdbx_strand_id
1 'polypeptide(L)'
;QNAGFFLQYRYFTPSQMDYVRGQVNVFCREVRQEYIPLIDAFNYSDYMINSPLGVYDGNIYEKYFDQVKRQNPVGGEHPYLPLIQSLLRRDIEDDEPLEDDDEDDE
;
A
#
# COMPACT_ATOMS: atom_id res chain seq x y z
N GLN A 1 13.61 -18.79 -9.68
CA GLN A 1 13.23 -19.20 -8.31
C GLN A 1 14.08 -20.37 -7.81
N ASN A 2 14.26 -21.46 -8.56
CA ASN A 2 15.01 -22.65 -8.08
C ASN A 2 16.45 -22.80 -8.61
N ALA A 3 17.16 -21.70 -8.87
CA ALA A 3 18.48 -21.71 -9.52
C ALA A 3 19.53 -22.56 -8.78
N GLY A 4 19.46 -22.63 -7.44
CA GLY A 4 20.41 -23.38 -6.62
C GLY A 4 20.45 -24.87 -6.95
N PHE A 5 19.29 -25.51 -7.13
CA PHE A 5 19.23 -26.94 -7.45
C PHE A 5 19.85 -27.24 -8.81
N PHE A 6 19.55 -26.44 -9.84
CA PHE A 6 20.07 -26.67 -11.18
C PHE A 6 21.59 -26.47 -11.28
N LEU A 7 22.14 -25.53 -10.48
CA LEU A 7 23.58 -25.34 -10.37
C LEU A 7 24.25 -26.45 -9.56
N GLN A 8 23.63 -26.91 -8.46
CA GLN A 8 24.15 -27.97 -7.59
C GLN A 8 24.28 -29.31 -8.34
N TYR A 9 23.27 -29.69 -9.11
CA TYR A 9 23.31 -30.88 -9.95
C TYR A 9 24.10 -30.69 -11.25
N ARG A 10 24.71 -29.51 -11.45
CA ARG A 10 25.48 -29.13 -12.64
C ARG A 10 24.71 -29.29 -13.96
N TYR A 11 23.39 -29.17 -13.89
CA TYR A 11 22.52 -29.24 -15.06
C TYR A 11 22.66 -27.96 -15.90
N PHE A 12 22.84 -26.82 -15.23
CA PHE A 12 23.17 -25.54 -15.86
C PHE A 12 24.48 -24.96 -15.32
N THR A 13 25.15 -24.18 -16.16
CA THR A 13 26.29 -23.35 -15.75
C THR A 13 25.82 -21.99 -15.24
N PRO A 14 26.66 -21.26 -14.47
CA PRO A 14 26.33 -19.89 -14.04
C PRO A 14 25.93 -18.97 -15.20
N SER A 15 26.68 -19.00 -16.31
CA SER A 15 26.39 -18.19 -17.49
C SER A 15 25.06 -18.54 -18.16
N GLN A 16 24.68 -19.83 -18.20
CA GLN A 16 23.37 -20.24 -18.71
C GLN A 16 22.24 -19.75 -17.80
N MET A 17 22.45 -19.77 -16.48
CA MET A 17 21.47 -19.22 -15.54
C MET A 17 21.29 -17.71 -15.69
N ASP A 18 22.37 -16.98 -15.96
CA ASP A 18 22.28 -15.53 -16.24
C ASP A 18 21.55 -15.26 -17.57
N TYR A 19 21.78 -16.10 -18.59
CA TYR A 19 21.02 -16.03 -19.84
C TYR A 19 19.51 -16.26 -19.60
N VAL A 20 19.14 -17.30 -18.85
CA VAL A 20 17.73 -17.57 -18.50
C VAL A 20 17.11 -16.37 -17.78
N ARG A 21 17.83 -15.76 -16.83
CA ARG A 21 17.36 -14.54 -16.14
C ARG A 21 17.13 -13.39 -17.13
N GLY A 22 18.01 -13.22 -18.11
CA GLY A 22 17.82 -12.26 -19.19
C GLY A 22 16.57 -12.55 -20.04
N GLN A 23 16.34 -13.81 -20.39
CA GLN A 23 15.16 -14.22 -21.18
C GLN A 23 13.84 -13.99 -20.45
N VAL A 24 13.79 -14.11 -19.12
CA VAL A 24 12.58 -13.76 -18.35
C VAL A 24 12.15 -12.32 -18.62
N ASN A 25 13.09 -11.37 -18.65
CA ASN A 25 12.77 -9.97 -18.93
C ASN A 25 12.27 -9.77 -20.37
N VAL A 26 12.82 -10.51 -21.33
CA VAL A 26 12.37 -10.49 -22.74
C VAL A 26 10.93 -10.98 -22.83
N PHE A 27 10.62 -12.14 -22.26
CA PHE A 27 9.26 -12.69 -22.30
C PHE A 27 8.27 -11.86 -21.48
N CYS A 28 8.66 -11.28 -20.35
CA CYS A 28 7.81 -10.32 -19.63
C CYS A 28 7.46 -9.12 -20.50
N ARG A 29 8.38 -8.64 -21.35
CA ARG A 29 8.12 -7.54 -22.28
C ARG A 29 7.16 -7.96 -23.41
N GLU A 30 7.30 -9.18 -23.92
CA GLU A 30 6.38 -9.74 -24.92
C GLU A 30 4.97 -9.89 -24.35
N VAL A 31 4.83 -10.54 -23.18
CA VAL A 31 3.53 -10.71 -22.50
C VAL A 31 2.89 -9.36 -22.16
N ARG A 32 3.69 -8.34 -21.81
CA ARG A 32 3.19 -6.99 -21.53
C ARG A 32 2.49 -6.36 -22.73
N GLN A 33 2.77 -6.75 -23.98
CA GLN A 33 2.07 -6.19 -25.14
C GLN A 33 0.61 -6.66 -25.19
N GLU A 34 0.35 -7.88 -24.74
CA GLU A 34 -0.94 -8.56 -24.83
C GLU A 34 -1.61 -8.73 -23.45
N TYR A 35 -1.13 -8.05 -22.40
CA TYR A 35 -1.59 -8.35 -21.04
C TYR A 35 -3.07 -8.03 -20.81
N ILE A 36 -3.62 -6.99 -21.46
CA ILE A 36 -5.05 -6.62 -21.36
C ILE A 36 -5.93 -7.75 -21.90
N PRO A 37 -5.81 -8.19 -23.17
CA PRO A 37 -6.65 -9.28 -23.69
C PRO A 37 -6.42 -10.60 -22.95
N LEU A 38 -5.21 -10.88 -22.44
CA LEU A 38 -4.94 -12.07 -21.63
C LEU A 38 -5.70 -12.06 -20.29
N ILE A 39 -5.85 -10.88 -19.65
CA ILE A 39 -6.62 -10.72 -18.42
C ILE A 39 -8.12 -10.72 -18.73
N ASP A 40 -8.54 -10.03 -19.78
CA ASP A 40 -9.94 -9.97 -20.21
C ASP A 40 -10.49 -11.34 -20.61
N ALA A 41 -9.63 -12.27 -21.08
CA ALA A 41 -10.00 -13.63 -21.41
C ALA A 41 -10.57 -14.45 -20.22
N PHE A 42 -10.29 -14.05 -18.97
CA PHE A 42 -10.94 -14.65 -17.81
C PHE A 42 -12.42 -14.26 -17.68
N ASN A 43 -12.84 -13.19 -18.35
CA ASN A 43 -14.22 -12.72 -18.42
C ASN A 43 -14.87 -12.51 -17.05
N TYR A 44 -14.11 -11.95 -16.09
CA TYR A 44 -14.64 -11.56 -14.79
C TYR A 44 -15.43 -10.27 -14.91
N SER A 45 -16.65 -10.26 -14.39
CA SER A 45 -17.42 -9.02 -14.26
C SER A 45 -16.86 -8.13 -13.15
N ASP A 46 -17.12 -6.82 -13.24
CA ASP A 46 -16.77 -5.86 -12.18
C ASP A 46 -17.36 -6.26 -10.82
N TYR A 47 -18.50 -6.95 -10.81
CA TYR A 47 -19.10 -7.50 -9.59
C TYR A 47 -18.23 -8.60 -8.96
N MET A 48 -17.62 -9.47 -9.77
CA MET A 48 -16.72 -10.52 -9.28
C MET A 48 -15.38 -9.94 -8.82
N ILE A 49 -14.85 -8.97 -9.55
CA ILE A 49 -13.62 -8.26 -9.19
C ILE A 49 -13.81 -7.46 -7.89
N ASN A 50 -14.99 -6.84 -7.73
CA ASN A 50 -15.39 -6.08 -6.54
C ASN A 50 -14.34 -5.06 -6.07
N SER A 51 -13.64 -4.43 -7.02
CA SER A 51 -12.58 -3.47 -6.76
C SER A 51 -12.65 -2.32 -7.77
N PRO A 52 -12.63 -1.06 -7.33
CA PRO A 52 -12.69 0.10 -8.22
C PRO A 52 -11.39 0.29 -9.01
N LEU A 53 -10.26 -0.29 -8.55
CA LEU A 53 -8.98 -0.27 -9.27
C LEU A 53 -8.93 -1.23 -10.45
N GLY A 54 -9.79 -2.25 -10.46
CA GLY A 54 -9.85 -3.29 -11.48
C GLY A 54 -11.08 -3.15 -12.38
N VAL A 55 -11.62 -1.94 -12.54
CA VAL A 55 -12.81 -1.72 -13.37
C VAL A 55 -12.48 -1.91 -14.86
N TYR A 56 -13.38 -2.58 -15.58
CA TYR A 56 -13.16 -2.93 -16.99
C TYR A 56 -12.99 -1.71 -17.91
N ASP A 57 -13.73 -0.62 -17.65
CA ASP A 57 -13.69 0.62 -18.46
C ASP A 57 -12.43 1.47 -18.24
N GLY A 58 -11.57 1.10 -17.28
CA GLY A 58 -10.37 1.85 -16.91
C GLY A 58 -10.65 3.18 -16.20
N ASN A 59 -11.90 3.53 -15.89
CA ASN A 59 -12.27 4.77 -15.19
C ASN A 59 -12.07 4.63 -13.67
N ILE A 60 -10.82 4.43 -13.27
CA ILE A 60 -10.45 4.07 -11.91
C ILE A 60 -10.81 5.20 -10.92
N TYR A 61 -10.48 6.45 -11.25
CA TYR A 61 -10.55 7.55 -10.29
C TYR A 61 -11.98 7.93 -9.92
N GLU A 62 -12.89 8.04 -10.90
CA GLU A 62 -14.29 8.38 -10.62
C GLU A 62 -14.97 7.27 -9.84
N LYS A 63 -14.82 6.01 -10.28
CA LYS A 63 -15.38 4.84 -9.60
C LYS A 63 -14.87 4.70 -8.18
N TYR A 64 -13.57 4.90 -7.98
CA TYR A 64 -12.97 4.87 -6.65
C TYR A 64 -13.52 5.98 -5.74
N PHE A 65 -13.57 7.21 -6.24
CA PHE A 65 -14.05 8.34 -5.47
C PHE A 65 -15.53 8.20 -5.09
N ASP A 66 -16.36 7.74 -6.01
CA ASP A 66 -17.78 7.46 -5.76
C ASP A 66 -17.96 6.35 -4.73
N GLN A 67 -17.16 5.29 -4.81
CA GLN A 67 -17.16 4.21 -3.82
C GLN A 67 -16.81 4.73 -2.43
N VAL A 68 -15.75 5.54 -2.30
CA VAL A 68 -15.33 6.11 -1.02
C VAL A 68 -16.42 7.01 -0.43
N LYS A 69 -17.01 7.90 -1.23
CA LYS A 69 -18.11 8.78 -0.80
C LYS A 69 -19.34 8.01 -0.34
N ARG A 70 -19.69 6.94 -1.07
CA ARG A 70 -20.86 6.11 -0.75
C ARG A 70 -20.65 5.31 0.54
N GLN A 71 -19.44 4.81 0.76
CA GLN A 71 -19.10 4.03 1.96
C GLN A 71 -18.82 4.90 3.18
N ASN A 72 -18.34 6.12 2.96
CA ASN A 72 -17.96 7.08 3.99
C ASN A 72 -18.70 8.41 3.71
N PRO A 73 -20.01 8.50 4.05
CA PRO A 73 -20.77 9.72 3.82
C PRO A 73 -20.10 10.88 4.55
N VAL A 74 -19.78 11.93 3.79
CA VAL A 74 -19.17 13.15 4.33
C VAL A 74 -20.26 14.00 4.97
N GLY A 75 -20.11 14.26 6.27
CA GLY A 75 -21.06 15.05 7.05
C GLY A 75 -21.42 14.38 8.37
N GLY A 76 -21.18 15.08 9.46
CA GLY A 76 -21.36 14.60 10.82
C GLY A 76 -20.13 14.93 11.67
N GLU A 77 -20.37 15.30 12.94
CA GLU A 77 -19.27 15.37 13.89
C GLU A 77 -18.67 13.98 14.09
N HIS A 78 -17.35 13.90 14.07
CA HIS A 78 -16.67 12.64 14.35
C HIS A 78 -16.98 12.21 15.81
N PRO A 79 -17.20 10.91 16.10
CA PRO A 79 -17.58 10.46 17.44
C PRO A 79 -16.63 10.92 18.56
N TYR A 80 -15.34 11.11 18.22
CA TYR A 80 -14.31 11.54 19.16
C TYR A 80 -14.00 13.04 19.08
N LEU A 81 -14.82 13.84 18.40
CA LEU A 81 -14.64 15.29 18.33
C LEU A 81 -14.52 15.94 19.73
N PRO A 82 -15.29 15.54 20.77
CA PRO A 82 -15.14 16.11 22.11
C PRO A 82 -13.77 15.84 22.72
N LEU A 83 -13.22 14.63 22.53
CA LEU A 83 -11.89 14.25 23.02
C LEU A 83 -10.78 15.03 22.31
N ILE A 84 -10.91 15.17 20.99
CA ILE A 84 -9.96 15.94 20.19
C ILE A 84 -10.01 17.43 20.59
N GLN A 85 -11.21 17.98 20.79
CA GLN A 85 -11.40 19.34 21.25
C GLN A 85 -10.84 19.57 22.66
N SER A 86 -11.01 18.62 23.59
CA SER A 86 -10.43 18.75 24.94
C SER A 86 -8.91 18.73 24.90
N LEU A 87 -8.30 17.97 24.00
CA LEU A 87 -6.86 17.95 23.83
C LEU A 87 -6.34 19.26 23.22
N LEU A 88 -7.01 19.76 22.17
CA LEU A 88 -6.62 21.00 21.47
C LEU A 88 -6.75 22.25 22.33
N ARG A 89 -7.72 22.26 23.26
CA ARG A 89 -8.00 23.40 24.15
C ARG A 89 -7.32 23.30 25.50
N ARG A 90 -6.52 22.26 25.75
CA ARG A 90 -5.80 22.11 27.01
C ARG A 90 -4.71 23.19 27.07
N ASP A 91 -4.82 24.09 28.03
CA ASP A 91 -3.71 24.98 28.39
C ASP A 91 -2.56 24.11 28.93
N ILE A 92 -1.34 24.38 28.47
CA ILE A 92 -0.15 23.79 29.08
C ILE A 92 -0.03 24.52 30.41
N GLU A 93 -0.24 23.81 31.52
CA GLU A 93 0.14 24.36 32.83
C GLU A 93 1.62 24.72 32.71
N ASP A 94 1.94 26.01 32.79
CA ASP A 94 3.32 26.48 32.94
C ASP A 94 3.86 25.73 34.16
N ASP A 95 4.79 24.79 33.94
CA ASP A 95 5.48 24.11 35.03
C ASP A 95 6.01 25.21 35.95
N GLU A 96 5.44 25.33 37.16
CA GLU A 96 6.02 26.20 38.18
C GLU A 96 7.50 25.81 38.26
N PRO A 97 8.44 26.77 38.10
CA PRO A 97 9.84 26.46 38.20
C PRO A 97 10.05 25.76 39.54
N LEU A 98 10.64 24.55 39.49
CA LEU A 98 11.02 23.82 40.69
C LEU A 98 11.75 24.79 41.60
N GLU A 99 11.19 25.07 42.78
CA GLU A 99 11.92 25.78 43.82
C GLU A 99 13.12 24.88 44.16
N ASP A 100 14.32 25.30 43.75
CA ASP A 100 15.55 24.71 44.24
C ASP A 100 15.58 25.00 45.74
N ASP A 101 15.17 24.02 46.54
CA ASP A 101 15.43 23.96 47.99
C ASP A 101 16.96 23.77 48.18
N ASP A 102 17.74 24.76 47.79
CA ASP A 102 19.08 24.97 48.32
C ASP A 102 18.91 25.55 49.74
N GLU A 103 18.48 24.70 50.68
CA GLU A 103 18.73 24.92 52.11
C GLU A 103 20.24 24.78 52.33
N ASP A 104 20.94 25.91 52.16
CA ASP A 104 22.21 26.19 52.84
C ASP A 104 21.99 26.02 54.35
N ASP A 105 22.50 24.93 54.94
CA ASP A 105 22.87 24.88 56.36
C ASP A 105 23.83 23.69 56.65
N GLU A 106 25.14 23.95 56.50
CA GLU A 106 26.20 23.66 57.50
C GLU A 106 27.56 24.30 57.14
#